data_AF-A0A7X8UJL5-F1
#
_entry.id   AF-A0A7X8UJL5-F1
#
_cell.length_a   1.000
_cell.length_b   1.000
_cell.length_c   1.000
_cell.angle_alpha   90.00
_cell.angle_beta   90.00
_cell.angle_gamma   90.00
#
_symmetry.space_group_name_H-M   'P 1'
#
loop_
_entity.id
_entity.type
_entity.pdbx_description
1 polymer ?
#
loop_
_entity_poly.entity_id
_entity_poly.type
_entity_poly.pdbx_seq_one_letter_code
_entity_poly.pdbx_strand_id
1 'polypeptide(L)'
;MTLPSLKEILALPAFSGAEVLAGQSRLDEPVTWVHVSEVMDAWRFLSGGELLVSTGLELARATEADRVAYMRSLVESGAQGLVLELAQWFKDVPDELLQTARLTNFPLVVFRNEVRFADLTKAAHERILRPHSPSDHESWLESLLDALAETGRGPSFIEGQLGPVLALPGRPRGTLLATLEALLNCHFNIAETARNLGVRRQSVYYRLEQLTGMLGDLDAPHRRTSLVVALELLKRTPS
;
A
#
# COMPACT_ATOMS: atom_id res chain seq x y z
N MET A 1 4.47 -1.52 13.84
CA MET A 1 4.65 -1.47 12.38
C MET A 1 6.02 -0.91 12.11
N THR A 2 6.90 -1.66 11.45
CA THR A 2 8.21 -1.17 11.01
C THR A 2 8.02 -0.38 9.70
N LEU A 3 8.19 0.94 9.78
CA LEU A 3 8.12 1.84 8.63
C LEU A 3 9.32 1.61 7.70
N PRO A 4 9.16 1.78 6.37
CA PRO A 4 10.29 1.76 5.47
C PRO A 4 11.25 2.92 5.78
N SER A 5 12.54 2.65 5.65
CA SER A 5 13.57 3.68 5.61
C SER A 5 13.47 4.52 4.33
N LEU A 6 14.01 5.73 4.35
CA LEU A 6 14.14 6.55 3.14
C LEU A 6 14.90 5.81 2.02
N LYS A 7 15.93 5.05 2.38
CA LYS A 7 16.70 4.19 1.46
C LYS A 7 15.81 3.18 0.74
N GLU A 8 14.89 2.53 1.46
CA GLU A 8 13.95 1.58 0.87
C GLU A 8 12.92 2.26 -0.03
N ILE A 9 12.47 3.47 0.32
CA ILE A 9 11.59 4.27 -0.55
C ILE A 9 12.31 4.63 -1.85
N LEU A 10 13.55 5.14 -1.76
CA LEU A 10 14.35 5.52 -2.92
C LEU A 10 14.74 4.32 -3.81
N ALA A 11 14.73 3.10 -3.26
CA ALA A 11 14.99 1.87 -4.02
C ALA A 11 13.77 1.38 -4.82
N LEU A 12 12.58 1.96 -4.64
CA LEU A 12 11.39 1.57 -5.39
C LEU A 12 11.55 1.92 -6.89
N PRO A 13 11.01 1.10 -7.82
CA PRO A 13 11.12 1.37 -9.26
C PRO A 13 10.61 2.75 -9.68
N ALA A 14 9.57 3.26 -9.01
CA ALA A 14 9.02 4.59 -9.27
C ALA A 14 10.04 5.72 -8.98
N PHE A 15 10.96 5.51 -8.04
CA PHE A 15 12.02 6.46 -7.68
C PHE A 15 13.29 6.29 -8.52
N SER A 16 13.25 5.47 -9.58
CA SER A 16 14.37 5.34 -10.51
C SER A 16 14.76 6.69 -11.10
N GLY A 17 16.04 7.05 -10.97
CA GLY A 17 16.56 8.36 -11.39
C GLY A 17 16.63 9.40 -10.27
N ALA A 18 16.26 9.04 -9.03
CA ALA A 18 16.53 9.86 -7.85
C ALA A 18 18.03 9.93 -7.56
N GLU A 19 18.56 11.14 -7.39
CA GLU A 19 19.94 11.40 -6.98
C GLU A 19 19.97 12.03 -5.59
N VAL A 20 20.70 11.42 -4.65
CA VAL A 20 20.87 11.96 -3.29
C VAL A 20 22.08 12.89 -3.25
N LEU A 21 21.84 14.20 -3.12
CA LEU A 21 22.89 15.23 -3.14
C LEU A 21 23.43 15.57 -1.75
N ALA A 22 22.66 15.33 -0.69
CA ALA A 22 23.03 15.55 0.71
C ALA A 22 22.27 14.58 1.64
N GLY A 23 22.70 14.48 2.90
CA GLY A 23 22.01 13.73 3.94
C GLY A 23 22.13 12.20 3.87
N GLN A 24 23.18 11.67 3.21
CA GLN A 24 23.35 10.23 2.95
C GLN A 24 23.37 9.39 4.23
N SER A 25 23.78 9.96 5.37
CA SER A 25 23.80 9.25 6.65
C SER A 25 22.43 9.11 7.33
N ARG A 26 21.39 9.81 6.82
CA ARG A 26 20.00 9.71 7.31
C ARG A 26 19.10 8.85 6.43
N LEU A 27 19.66 8.15 5.43
CA LEU A 27 18.84 7.34 4.52
C LEU A 27 18.19 6.13 5.22
N ASP A 28 18.74 5.65 6.34
CA ASP A 28 18.16 4.55 7.10
C ASP A 28 17.03 5.00 8.06
N GLU A 29 16.75 6.31 8.14
CA GLU A 29 15.66 6.86 8.97
C GLU A 29 14.27 6.50 8.40
N PRO A 30 13.27 6.23 9.27
CA PRO A 30 11.94 5.82 8.84
C PRO A 30 11.15 6.97 8.20
N VAL A 31 10.48 6.66 7.10
CA VAL A 31 9.56 7.57 6.40
C VAL A 31 8.12 7.19 6.74
N THR A 32 7.36 8.14 7.28
CA THR A 32 5.96 7.96 7.69
C THR A 32 4.99 8.22 6.55
N TRP A 33 5.35 9.13 5.64
CA TRP A 33 4.50 9.53 4.51
C TRP A 33 5.32 10.22 3.42
N VAL A 34 4.78 10.25 2.19
CA VAL A 34 5.30 11.08 1.11
C VAL A 34 4.25 12.14 0.77
N HIS A 35 4.65 13.40 0.80
CA HIS A 35 3.75 14.55 0.63
C HIS A 35 4.22 15.44 -0.52
N VAL A 36 3.32 15.77 -1.44
CA VAL A 36 3.59 16.72 -2.52
C VAL A 36 3.17 18.10 -2.05
N SER A 37 4.07 19.08 -2.11
CA SER A 37 3.78 20.45 -1.71
C SER A 37 4.51 21.47 -2.58
N GLU A 38 3.82 22.57 -2.86
CA GLU A 38 4.36 23.74 -3.56
C GLU A 38 4.21 25.01 -2.70
N VAL A 39 3.90 24.89 -1.41
CA VAL A 39 3.74 26.06 -0.54
C VAL A 39 5.00 26.33 0.27
N MET A 40 5.35 27.60 0.39
CA MET A 40 6.52 28.06 1.17
C MET A 40 6.32 27.94 2.68
N ASP A 41 5.19 27.48 3.20
CA ASP A 41 4.94 27.21 4.62
C ASP A 41 4.55 25.76 4.93
N ALA A 42 4.96 24.83 4.06
CA ALA A 42 4.61 23.41 4.13
C ALA A 42 4.86 22.76 5.49
N TRP A 43 5.91 23.18 6.22
CA TRP A 43 6.29 22.64 7.53
C TRP A 43 5.18 22.74 8.57
N ARG A 44 4.24 23.68 8.43
CA ARG A 44 3.12 23.89 9.37
C ARG A 44 2.12 22.75 9.37
N PHE A 45 2.17 21.90 8.34
CA PHE A 45 1.26 20.78 8.15
C PHE A 45 1.94 19.42 8.38
N LEU A 46 3.22 19.43 8.77
CA LEU A 46 4.00 18.22 9.00
C LEU A 46 3.93 17.82 10.47
N SER A 47 3.85 16.50 10.69
CA SER A 47 3.88 15.88 12.02
C SER A 47 5.25 15.24 12.33
N GLY A 48 6.16 15.23 11.35
CA GLY A 48 7.47 14.59 11.42
C GLY A 48 7.48 13.22 10.75
N GLY A 49 8.62 12.86 10.15
CA GLY A 49 8.79 11.61 9.42
C GLY A 49 8.46 11.70 7.93
N GLU A 50 7.91 12.81 7.44
CA GLU A 50 7.47 12.93 6.05
C GLU A 50 8.63 13.24 5.09
N LEU A 51 8.57 12.67 3.89
CA LEU A 51 9.38 13.06 2.74
C LEU A 51 8.58 14.02 1.86
N LEU A 52 9.09 15.22 1.63
CA LEU A 52 8.43 16.20 0.77
C LEU A 52 8.87 16.06 -0.68
N VAL A 53 7.95 16.26 -1.60
CA VAL A 53 8.18 16.29 -3.05
C VAL A 53 7.67 17.60 -3.61
N SER A 54 8.50 18.29 -4.39
CA SER A 54 8.15 19.59 -4.99
C SER A 54 8.79 19.73 -6.37
N THR A 55 8.12 20.42 -7.28
CA THR A 55 8.67 20.93 -8.54
C THR A 55 9.61 22.12 -8.32
N GLY A 56 9.62 22.69 -7.12
CA GLY A 56 10.44 23.82 -6.74
C GLY A 56 9.94 25.15 -7.30
N LEU A 57 8.71 25.25 -7.79
CA LEU A 57 8.17 26.48 -8.40
C LEU A 57 8.25 27.68 -7.45
N GLU A 58 7.71 27.56 -6.24
CA GLU A 58 7.72 28.66 -5.29
C GLU A 58 9.12 28.90 -4.72
N LEU A 59 9.94 27.85 -4.59
CA LEU A 59 11.35 28.00 -4.26
C LEU A 59 12.11 28.79 -5.33
N ALA A 60 11.83 28.58 -6.62
CA ALA A 60 12.48 29.32 -7.71
C ALA A 60 12.14 30.82 -7.69
N ARG A 61 10.95 31.18 -7.18
CA ARG A 61 10.50 32.56 -7.01
C ARG A 61 10.98 33.22 -5.71
N ALA A 62 11.30 32.39 -4.71
CA ALA A 62 11.74 32.85 -3.40
C ALA A 62 13.16 33.43 -3.45
N THR A 63 13.46 34.31 -2.49
CA THR A 63 14.82 34.84 -2.29
C THR A 63 15.73 33.76 -1.70
N GLU A 64 17.05 33.96 -1.79
CA GLU A 64 18.04 33.08 -1.17
C GLU A 64 17.77 32.90 0.35
N ALA A 65 17.45 34.00 1.05
CA ALA A 65 17.14 33.97 2.47
C ALA A 65 15.88 33.13 2.77
N ASP A 66 14.84 33.25 1.95
CA ASP A 66 13.60 32.50 2.12
C ASP A 66 13.79 31.00 1.85
N ARG A 67 14.63 30.62 0.88
CA ARG A 67 15.00 29.23 0.59
C ARG A 67 15.74 28.59 1.76
N VAL A 68 16.68 29.31 2.35
CA VAL A 68 17.41 28.87 3.55
C VAL A 68 16.45 28.72 4.73
N ALA A 69 15.54 29.68 4.93
CA ALA A 69 14.53 29.61 5.98
C ALA A 69 13.61 28.39 5.80
N TYR A 70 13.11 28.16 4.58
CA TYR A 70 12.28 27.00 4.24
C TYR A 70 12.97 25.68 4.60
N MET A 71 14.22 25.49 4.17
CA MET A 71 14.99 24.29 4.50
C MET A 71 15.16 24.08 6.00
N ARG A 72 15.46 25.15 6.74
CA ARG A 72 15.58 25.08 8.21
C ARG A 72 14.26 24.69 8.86
N SER A 73 13.14 25.27 8.42
CA SER A 73 11.82 24.94 8.97
C SER A 73 11.40 23.50 8.68
N LEU A 74 11.76 22.92 7.53
CA LEU A 74 11.54 21.49 7.25
C LEU A 74 12.38 20.58 8.16
N VAL A 75 13.62 20.96 8.43
CA VAL A 75 14.50 20.22 9.36
C VAL A 75 13.91 20.27 10.77
N GLU A 76 13.49 21.45 11.21
CA GLU A 76 12.91 21.67 12.54
C GLU A 76 11.57 20.97 12.74
N SER A 77 10.76 20.82 11.68
CA SER A 77 9.51 20.05 11.73
C SER A 77 9.71 18.54 11.72
N GLY A 78 10.96 18.06 11.63
CA GLY A 78 11.26 16.64 11.62
C GLY A 78 10.97 15.94 10.29
N ALA A 79 10.93 16.69 9.18
CA ALA A 79 10.86 16.07 7.86
C ALA A 79 12.08 15.16 7.62
N GLN A 80 11.91 14.12 6.82
CA GLN A 80 12.98 13.15 6.51
C GLN A 80 13.70 13.46 5.20
N GLY A 81 13.22 14.43 4.44
CA GLY A 81 13.93 14.92 3.28
C GLY A 81 13.08 15.80 2.39
N LEU A 82 13.75 16.38 1.39
CA LEU A 82 13.13 17.12 0.29
C LEU A 82 13.56 16.49 -1.04
N VAL A 83 12.58 16.20 -1.88
CA VAL A 83 12.74 15.75 -3.26
C VAL A 83 12.39 16.92 -4.18
N LEU A 84 13.31 17.30 -5.05
CA LEU A 84 13.10 18.35 -6.06
C LEU A 84 13.14 17.79 -7.47
N GLU A 85 12.16 18.16 -8.28
CA GLU A 85 12.20 17.93 -9.72
C GLU A 85 12.89 19.10 -10.44
N LEU A 86 14.09 18.85 -10.98
CA LEU A 86 14.90 19.80 -11.73
C LEU A 86 14.59 19.74 -13.24
N ALA A 87 13.31 19.82 -13.59
CA ALA A 87 12.88 19.80 -14.99
C ALA A 87 12.49 21.20 -15.48
N GLN A 88 11.48 21.80 -14.84
CA GLN A 88 10.84 23.01 -15.36
C GLN A 88 11.37 24.31 -14.74
N TRP A 89 11.58 24.34 -13.42
CA TRP A 89 11.84 25.58 -12.67
C TRP A 89 13.29 25.75 -12.24
N PHE A 90 13.99 24.63 -12.04
CA PHE A 90 15.42 24.60 -11.76
C PHE A 90 16.11 23.69 -12.76
N LYS A 91 17.25 24.14 -13.31
CA LYS A 91 18.17 23.27 -14.08
C LYS A 91 19.18 22.58 -13.18
N ASP A 92 19.60 23.29 -12.13
CA ASP A 92 20.48 22.82 -11.08
C ASP A 92 19.93 23.30 -9.73
N VAL A 93 20.31 22.61 -8.66
CA VAL A 93 19.93 22.99 -7.30
C VAL A 93 20.64 24.30 -6.92
N PRO A 94 19.90 25.32 -6.43
CA PRO A 94 20.51 26.51 -5.83
C PRO A 94 21.52 26.16 -4.72
N ASP A 95 22.69 26.81 -4.76
CA ASP A 95 23.80 26.51 -3.85
C ASP A 95 23.41 26.62 -2.38
N GLU A 96 22.58 27.60 -2.03
CA GLU A 96 22.10 27.84 -0.67
C GLU A 96 21.25 26.67 -0.13
N LEU A 97 20.45 26.01 -0.97
CA LEU A 97 19.67 24.84 -0.59
C LEU A 97 20.60 23.65 -0.33
N LEU A 98 21.56 23.42 -1.23
CA LEU A 98 22.53 22.33 -1.12
C LEU A 98 23.47 22.51 0.09
N GLN A 99 23.95 23.73 0.32
CA GLN A 99 24.77 24.06 1.48
C GLN A 99 23.98 23.87 2.78
N THR A 100 22.74 24.37 2.84
CA THR A 100 21.88 24.20 4.03
C THR A 100 21.64 22.71 4.30
N ALA A 101 21.30 21.92 3.27
CA ALA A 101 21.09 20.48 3.39
C ALA A 101 22.34 19.75 3.91
N ARG A 102 23.54 20.11 3.43
CA ARG A 102 24.80 19.53 3.91
C ARG A 102 25.09 19.89 5.36
N LEU A 103 24.89 21.15 5.74
CA LEU A 103 25.12 21.63 7.10
C LEU A 103 24.20 20.97 8.13
N THR A 104 22.94 20.73 7.75
CA THR A 104 21.95 20.07 8.62
C THR A 104 21.89 18.56 8.43
N ASN A 105 22.73 18.01 7.54
CA ASN A 105 22.70 16.60 7.13
C ASN A 105 21.29 16.13 6.72
N PHE A 106 20.52 17.03 6.11
CA PHE A 106 19.14 16.80 5.68
C PHE A 106 19.12 16.17 4.29
N PRO A 107 18.41 15.06 4.08
CA PRO A 107 18.32 14.44 2.76
C PRO A 107 17.74 15.38 1.71
N LEU A 108 18.57 15.70 0.71
CA LEU A 108 18.16 16.44 -0.47
C LEU A 108 18.30 15.53 -1.67
N VAL A 109 17.17 15.16 -2.26
CA VAL A 109 17.06 14.24 -3.38
C VAL A 109 16.57 15.00 -4.59
N VAL A 110 17.07 14.67 -5.78
CA VAL A 110 16.64 15.34 -7.00
C VAL A 110 16.29 14.36 -8.10
N PHE A 111 15.36 14.76 -8.96
CA PHE A 111 15.12 14.15 -10.26
C PHE A 111 15.53 15.14 -11.35
N ARG A 112 16.37 14.72 -12.29
CA ARG A 112 16.80 15.58 -13.42
C ARG A 112 15.84 15.59 -14.61
N ASN A 113 14.89 14.68 -14.60
CA ASN A 113 13.87 14.56 -15.63
C ASN A 113 12.50 14.68 -14.97
N GLU A 114 11.49 15.02 -15.77
CA GLU A 114 10.09 15.07 -15.32
C GLU A 114 9.67 13.70 -14.77
N VAL A 115 9.06 13.71 -13.59
CA VAL A 115 8.54 12.52 -12.91
C VAL A 115 7.09 12.71 -12.52
N ARG A 116 6.31 11.65 -12.68
CA ARG A 116 4.90 11.68 -12.32
C ARG A 116 4.78 11.51 -10.81
N PHE A 117 4.55 12.60 -10.08
CA PHE A 117 4.39 12.56 -8.63
C PHE A 117 3.27 11.62 -8.16
N ALA A 118 2.26 11.39 -8.99
CA ALA A 118 1.23 10.36 -8.76
C ALA A 118 1.82 8.94 -8.67
N ASP A 119 2.81 8.62 -9.50
CA ASP A 119 3.48 7.31 -9.50
C ASP A 119 4.41 7.17 -8.29
N LEU A 120 5.13 8.26 -7.92
CA LEU A 120 5.97 8.30 -6.71
C LEU A 120 5.15 8.10 -5.42
N THR A 121 4.10 8.91 -5.26
CA THR A 121 3.24 8.88 -4.06
C THR A 121 2.54 7.54 -3.92
N LYS A 122 1.96 7.02 -5.02
CA LYS A 122 1.33 5.70 -5.01
C LYS A 122 2.32 4.61 -4.56
N ALA A 123 3.49 4.52 -5.18
CA ALA A 123 4.47 3.48 -4.85
C ALA A 123 4.96 3.58 -3.39
N ALA A 124 5.22 4.80 -2.91
CA ALA A 124 5.66 5.01 -1.54
C ALA A 124 4.55 4.69 -0.53
N HIS A 125 3.33 5.16 -0.75
CA HIS A 125 2.19 4.88 0.13
C HIS A 125 1.88 3.38 0.16
N GLU A 126 1.93 2.68 -0.98
CA GLU A 126 1.79 1.22 -1.03
C GLU A 126 2.87 0.53 -0.19
N ARG A 127 4.13 1.00 -0.23
CA ARG A 127 5.23 0.45 0.59
C ARG A 127 5.10 0.76 2.09
N ILE A 128 4.59 1.93 2.44
CA ILE A 128 4.37 2.37 3.83
C ILE A 128 3.18 1.64 4.46
N LEU A 129 2.07 1.55 3.71
CA LEU A 129 0.83 0.93 4.17
C LEU A 129 0.88 -0.59 4.09
N ARG A 130 1.85 -1.17 3.36
CA ARG A 130 2.03 -2.62 3.34
C ARG A 130 2.23 -3.10 4.77
N PRO A 131 1.36 -3.99 5.28
CA PRO A 131 1.63 -4.66 6.54
C PRO A 131 3.02 -5.29 6.42
N HIS A 132 3.87 -5.05 7.41
CA HIS A 132 5.05 -5.86 7.57
C HIS A 132 4.52 -7.26 7.88
N SER A 133 4.41 -8.09 6.85
CA SER A 133 4.26 -9.50 7.06
C SER A 133 5.64 -9.94 7.50
N PRO A 134 5.89 -10.27 8.79
CA PRO A 134 6.85 -11.32 8.99
C PRO A 134 6.41 -12.46 8.07
N SER A 135 7.37 -13.19 7.53
CA SER A 135 7.18 -14.45 6.81
C SER A 135 6.28 -15.48 7.54
N ASP A 136 5.77 -15.15 8.73
CA ASP A 136 4.88 -15.94 9.56
C ASP A 136 3.39 -15.84 9.20
N HIS A 137 2.93 -14.93 8.32
CA HIS A 137 1.49 -14.85 8.01
C HIS A 137 0.93 -16.06 7.24
N GLU A 138 1.68 -16.58 6.28
CA GLU A 138 1.39 -17.92 5.74
C GLU A 138 1.54 -18.97 6.83
N SER A 139 2.61 -18.89 7.64
CA SER A 139 2.88 -19.91 8.67
C SER A 139 1.80 -20.05 9.74
N TRP A 140 1.13 -18.98 10.21
CA TRP A 140 0.08 -19.10 11.23
C TRP A 140 -1.24 -19.61 10.64
N LEU A 141 -1.57 -19.23 9.41
CA LEU A 141 -2.78 -19.73 8.76
C LEU A 141 -2.62 -21.23 8.49
N GLU A 142 -1.48 -21.64 7.94
CA GLU A 142 -1.12 -23.05 7.79
C GLU A 142 -1.20 -23.79 9.13
N SER A 143 -0.57 -23.26 10.19
CA SER A 143 -0.63 -23.86 11.53
C SER A 143 -2.04 -23.95 12.11
N LEU A 144 -2.89 -22.95 11.86
CA LEU A 144 -4.29 -22.95 12.29
C LEU A 144 -5.09 -23.99 11.51
N LEU A 145 -4.90 -24.07 10.19
CA LEU A 145 -5.56 -25.05 9.33
C LEU A 145 -5.15 -26.48 9.73
N ASP A 146 -3.87 -26.70 9.99
CA ASP A 146 -3.32 -27.96 10.47
C ASP A 146 -3.89 -28.30 11.85
N ALA A 147 -3.92 -27.36 12.80
CA ALA A 147 -4.53 -27.58 14.12
C ALA A 147 -6.04 -27.91 14.01
N LEU A 148 -6.77 -27.27 13.10
CA LEU A 148 -8.19 -27.57 12.86
C LEU A 148 -8.40 -28.95 12.20
N ALA A 149 -7.46 -29.37 11.35
CA ALA A 149 -7.45 -30.70 10.74
C ALA A 149 -7.12 -31.79 11.77
N GLU A 150 -6.04 -31.60 12.55
CA GLU A 150 -5.58 -32.52 13.60
C GLU A 150 -6.63 -32.71 14.70
N THR A 151 -7.35 -31.65 15.07
CA THR A 151 -8.43 -31.72 16.07
C THR A 151 -9.73 -32.34 15.52
N GLY A 152 -9.80 -32.65 14.22
CA GLY A 152 -10.99 -33.17 13.55
C GLY A 152 -12.15 -32.16 13.46
N ARG A 153 -11.89 -30.87 13.75
CA ARG A 153 -12.93 -29.82 13.73
C ARG A 153 -13.17 -29.24 12.34
N GLY A 154 -12.24 -29.46 11.40
CA GLY A 154 -12.33 -28.99 10.02
C GLY A 154 -13.69 -29.24 9.34
N PRO A 155 -14.20 -30.49 9.27
CA PRO A 155 -15.48 -30.78 8.62
C PRO A 155 -16.67 -30.03 9.23
N SER A 156 -16.74 -29.95 10.56
CA SER A 156 -17.82 -29.21 11.25
C SER A 156 -17.74 -27.70 10.99
N PHE A 157 -16.53 -27.16 10.84
CA PHE A 157 -16.31 -25.76 10.50
C PHE A 157 -16.72 -25.48 9.05
N ILE A 158 -16.29 -26.33 8.10
CA ILE A 158 -16.70 -26.24 6.68
C ILE A 158 -18.22 -26.28 6.58
N GLU A 159 -18.88 -27.24 7.23
CA GLU A 159 -20.34 -27.37 7.18
C GLU A 159 -21.03 -26.13 7.76
N GLY A 160 -20.55 -25.60 8.90
CA GLY A 160 -21.11 -24.40 9.53
C GLY A 160 -20.93 -23.12 8.71
N GLN A 161 -19.91 -23.05 7.85
CA GLN A 161 -19.64 -21.86 7.02
C GLN A 161 -20.18 -21.98 5.60
N LEU A 162 -20.10 -23.15 4.97
CA LEU A 162 -20.37 -23.38 3.54
C LEU A 162 -21.47 -24.43 3.27
N GLY A 163 -22.03 -25.07 4.30
CA GLY A 163 -23.03 -26.14 4.17
C GLY A 163 -24.15 -25.86 3.16
N PRO A 164 -24.83 -24.70 3.21
CA PRO A 164 -25.88 -24.35 2.24
C PRO A 164 -25.42 -24.36 0.78
N VAL A 165 -24.17 -23.98 0.50
CA VAL A 165 -23.59 -24.00 -0.85
C VAL A 165 -23.13 -25.41 -1.22
N LEU A 166 -22.60 -26.17 -0.26
CA LEU A 166 -22.12 -27.55 -0.47
C LEU A 166 -23.26 -28.54 -0.75
N ALA A 167 -24.46 -28.26 -0.24
CA ALA A 167 -25.69 -29.02 -0.49
C ALA A 167 -26.22 -28.87 -1.92
N LEU A 168 -25.69 -27.92 -2.71
CA LEU A 168 -26.14 -27.70 -4.09
C LEU A 168 -25.66 -28.80 -5.06
N PRO A 169 -26.36 -29.01 -6.18
CA PRO A 169 -25.91 -29.89 -7.25
C PRO A 169 -24.54 -29.45 -7.80
N GLY A 170 -23.76 -30.39 -8.36
CA GLY A 170 -22.34 -30.17 -8.69
C GLY A 170 -22.04 -28.94 -9.54
N ARG A 171 -22.84 -28.66 -10.59
CA ARG A 171 -22.65 -27.48 -11.46
C ARG A 171 -22.92 -26.14 -10.73
N PRO A 172 -24.10 -25.93 -10.12
CA PRO A 172 -24.35 -24.75 -9.27
C PRO A 172 -23.33 -24.57 -8.14
N ARG A 173 -23.00 -25.66 -7.43
CA ARG A 173 -22.03 -25.65 -6.34
C ARG A 173 -20.67 -25.14 -6.79
N GLY A 174 -20.09 -25.74 -7.83
CA GLY A 174 -18.79 -25.34 -8.35
C GLY A 174 -18.77 -23.88 -8.83
N THR A 175 -19.87 -23.43 -9.45
CA THR A 175 -20.00 -22.05 -9.93
C THR A 175 -20.02 -21.03 -8.78
N LEU A 176 -20.78 -21.31 -7.71
CA LEU A 176 -20.88 -20.41 -6.56
C LEU A 176 -19.62 -20.43 -5.70
N LEU A 177 -18.97 -21.59 -5.50
CA LEU A 177 -17.69 -21.67 -4.80
C LEU A 177 -16.59 -20.88 -5.52
N ALA A 178 -16.45 -21.07 -6.85
CA ALA A 178 -15.48 -20.31 -7.65
C ALA A 178 -15.77 -18.79 -7.62
N THR A 179 -17.06 -18.41 -7.59
CA THR A 179 -17.45 -17.00 -7.50
C THR A 179 -17.14 -16.42 -6.12
N LEU A 180 -17.39 -17.17 -5.05
CA LEU A 180 -17.08 -16.76 -3.68
C LEU A 180 -15.58 -16.56 -3.49
N GLU A 181 -14.77 -17.51 -3.96
CA GLU A 181 -13.30 -17.41 -3.93
C GLU A 181 -12.81 -16.18 -4.71
N ALA A 182 -13.31 -15.96 -5.92
CA ALA A 182 -12.96 -14.79 -6.72
C ALA A 182 -13.37 -13.47 -6.04
N LEU A 183 -14.55 -13.42 -5.41
CA LEU A 183 -15.01 -12.24 -4.66
C LEU A 183 -14.09 -11.93 -3.48
N LEU A 184 -13.69 -12.94 -2.71
CA LEU A 184 -12.78 -12.77 -1.56
C LEU A 184 -11.40 -12.28 -2.02
N ASN A 185 -10.85 -12.89 -3.08
CA ASN A 185 -9.54 -12.52 -3.65
C ASN A 185 -9.52 -11.12 -4.28
N CYS A 186 -10.65 -10.66 -4.82
CA CYS A 186 -10.78 -9.32 -5.42
C CYS A 186 -11.33 -8.28 -4.42
N HIS A 187 -11.37 -8.59 -3.12
CA HIS A 187 -11.93 -7.71 -2.08
C HIS A 187 -13.35 -7.18 -2.41
N PHE A 188 -14.18 -8.03 -3.00
CA PHE A 188 -15.53 -7.73 -3.48
C PHE A 188 -15.61 -6.64 -4.57
N ASN A 189 -14.50 -6.37 -5.26
CA ASN A 189 -14.51 -5.56 -6.49
C ASN A 189 -15.22 -6.33 -7.62
N ILE A 190 -16.48 -5.96 -7.88
CA ILE A 190 -17.33 -6.65 -8.87
C ILE A 190 -16.74 -6.58 -10.29
N ALA A 191 -16.13 -5.47 -10.66
CA ALA A 191 -15.56 -5.32 -12.00
C ALA A 191 -14.34 -6.24 -12.20
N GLU A 192 -13.50 -6.37 -11.18
CA GLU A 192 -12.34 -7.24 -11.20
C GLU A 192 -12.72 -8.71 -11.10
N THR A 193 -13.64 -9.05 -10.20
CA THR A 193 -14.22 -10.40 -10.06
C THR A 193 -14.81 -10.88 -11.40
N ALA A 194 -15.58 -10.03 -12.08
CA ALA A 194 -16.17 -10.37 -13.37
C ALA A 194 -15.11 -10.65 -14.45
N ARG A 195 -14.03 -9.86 -14.49
CA ARG A 195 -12.90 -10.09 -15.40
C ARG A 195 -12.21 -11.43 -15.09
N ASN A 196 -11.92 -11.69 -13.82
CA ASN A 196 -11.21 -12.90 -13.40
C ASN A 196 -12.01 -14.18 -13.68
N LEU A 197 -13.34 -14.12 -13.56
CA LEU A 197 -14.24 -15.23 -13.86
C LEU A 197 -14.60 -15.34 -15.36
N GLY A 198 -14.23 -14.37 -16.19
CA GLY A 198 -14.63 -14.33 -17.61
C GLY A 198 -16.15 -14.17 -17.83
N VAL A 199 -16.86 -13.49 -16.92
CA VAL A 199 -18.32 -13.31 -16.96
C VAL A 199 -18.72 -11.84 -16.97
N ARG A 200 -19.99 -11.55 -17.22
CA ARG A 200 -20.53 -10.20 -17.12
C ARG A 200 -20.75 -9.82 -15.64
N ARG A 201 -20.63 -8.53 -15.32
CA ARG A 201 -20.89 -7.99 -13.96
C ARG A 201 -22.23 -8.43 -13.39
N GLN A 202 -23.29 -8.47 -14.21
CA GLN A 202 -24.61 -8.88 -13.78
C GLN A 202 -24.66 -10.34 -13.29
N SER A 203 -23.85 -11.22 -13.88
CA SER A 203 -23.73 -12.60 -13.42
C SER A 203 -23.06 -12.67 -12.04
N VAL A 204 -22.10 -11.79 -11.76
CA VAL A 204 -21.47 -11.69 -10.44
C VAL A 204 -22.47 -11.16 -9.41
N TYR A 205 -23.23 -10.10 -9.72
CA TYR A 205 -24.27 -9.59 -8.83
C TYR A 205 -25.32 -10.64 -8.47
N TYR A 206 -25.83 -11.37 -9.47
CA TYR A 206 -26.80 -12.44 -9.22
C TYR A 206 -26.23 -13.53 -8.31
N ARG A 207 -25.00 -13.99 -8.57
CA ARG A 207 -24.36 -15.01 -7.73
C ARG A 207 -24.03 -14.50 -6.34
N LEU A 208 -23.65 -13.23 -6.20
CA LEU A 208 -23.44 -12.59 -4.91
C LEU A 208 -24.74 -12.55 -4.10
N GLU A 209 -25.86 -12.21 -4.73
CA GLU A 209 -27.18 -12.25 -4.08
C GLU A 209 -27.53 -13.67 -3.61
N GLN A 210 -27.29 -14.69 -4.44
CA GLN A 210 -27.47 -16.09 -4.04
C GLN A 210 -26.57 -16.47 -2.86
N LEU A 211 -25.29 -16.09 -2.90
CA LEU A 211 -24.34 -16.36 -1.83
C LEU A 211 -24.76 -15.65 -0.54
N THR A 212 -25.16 -14.38 -0.58
CA THR A 212 -25.67 -13.65 0.59
C THR A 212 -26.95 -14.28 1.13
N GLY A 213 -27.86 -14.75 0.27
CA GLY A 213 -29.07 -15.46 0.69
C GLY A 213 -28.78 -16.79 1.40
N MET A 214 -27.72 -17.50 0.98
CA MET A 214 -27.31 -18.79 1.55
C MET A 214 -26.40 -18.66 2.77
N LEU A 215 -25.52 -17.66 2.78
CA LEU A 215 -24.42 -17.53 3.72
C LEU A 215 -24.57 -16.32 4.66
N GLY A 216 -25.63 -15.53 4.54
CA GLY A 216 -25.85 -14.34 5.35
C GLY A 216 -25.00 -13.15 4.93
N ASP A 217 -24.79 -12.20 5.84
CA ASP A 217 -24.11 -10.94 5.56
C ASP A 217 -22.61 -11.15 5.23
N LEU A 218 -22.29 -10.99 3.95
CA LEU A 218 -20.93 -11.13 3.43
C LEU A 218 -20.08 -9.86 3.60
N ASP A 219 -20.64 -8.74 4.06
CA ASP A 219 -19.88 -7.51 4.30
C ASP A 219 -19.21 -7.49 5.67
N ALA A 220 -19.70 -8.32 6.60
CA ALA A 220 -19.12 -8.47 7.92
C ALA A 220 -17.68 -9.05 7.85
N PRO A 221 -16.66 -8.35 8.41
CA PRO A 221 -15.26 -8.80 8.32
C PRO A 221 -15.01 -10.20 8.88
N HIS A 222 -15.60 -10.52 10.04
CA HIS A 222 -15.48 -11.83 10.66
C HIS A 222 -16.11 -12.96 9.82
N ARG A 223 -17.16 -12.66 9.06
CA ARG A 223 -17.80 -13.61 8.14
C ARG A 223 -16.89 -13.89 6.96
N ARG A 224 -16.31 -12.85 6.35
CA ARG A 224 -15.31 -13.00 5.27
C ARG A 224 -14.12 -13.84 5.71
N THR A 225 -13.57 -13.57 6.89
CA THR A 225 -12.46 -14.37 7.46
C THR A 225 -12.86 -15.83 7.62
N SER A 226 -14.04 -16.11 8.17
CA SER A 226 -14.51 -17.48 8.37
C SER A 226 -14.70 -18.23 7.04
N LEU A 227 -15.16 -17.54 6.00
CA LEU A 227 -15.32 -18.12 4.65
C LEU A 227 -13.98 -18.40 3.97
N VAL A 228 -12.96 -17.55 4.16
CA VAL A 228 -11.59 -17.82 3.69
C VAL A 228 -11.07 -19.10 4.33
N VAL A 229 -11.15 -19.22 5.65
CA VAL A 229 -10.69 -20.43 6.37
C VAL A 229 -11.44 -21.67 5.90
N ALA A 230 -12.77 -21.58 5.70
CA ALA A 230 -13.57 -22.71 5.26
C ALA A 230 -13.22 -23.16 3.83
N LEU A 231 -12.95 -22.23 2.91
CA LEU A 231 -12.50 -22.56 1.56
C LEU A 231 -11.12 -23.21 1.56
N GLU A 232 -10.19 -22.74 2.37
CA GLU A 232 -8.85 -23.34 2.48
C GLU A 232 -8.90 -24.75 3.10
N LEU A 233 -9.72 -24.98 4.12
CA LEU A 233 -9.96 -26.33 4.66
C LEU A 233 -10.61 -27.26 3.61
N LEU A 234 -11.55 -26.74 2.81
CA LEU A 234 -12.22 -27.52 1.78
C LEU A 234 -11.23 -28.00 0.71
N LYS A 235 -10.28 -27.16 0.30
CA LYS A 235 -9.22 -27.53 -0.67
C LYS A 235 -8.29 -28.63 -0.16
N ARG A 236 -8.12 -28.75 1.16
CA ARG A 236 -7.27 -29.76 1.81
C ARG A 236 -7.97 -31.10 2.05
N THR A 237 -9.30 -31.12 2.02
CA THR A 237 -10.06 -32.34 2.27
C THR A 237 -10.06 -33.19 1.00
N PRO A 238 -9.52 -34.43 1.02
CA PRO A 238 -9.56 -35.29 -0.16
C PRO A 238 -11.02 -35.56 -0.56
N SER A 239 -11.28 -35.49 -1.87
CA SER A 239 -12.61 -35.71 -2.49
C SER A 239 -13.09 -37.16 -2.37
#